data_AF-A0A932WM17-F1
#
_entry.id   AF-A0A932WM17-F1
#
_cell.length_a   1.000
_cell.length_b   1.000
_cell.length_c   1.000
_cell.angle_alpha   90.00
_cell.angle_beta   90.00
_cell.angle_gamma   90.00
#
_symmetry.space_group_name_H-M   'P 1'
#
loop_
_entity.id
_entity.type
_entity.pdbx_description
1 polymer ?
#
loop_
_entity_poly.entity_id
_entity_poly.type
_entity_poly.pdbx_seq_one_letter_code
_entity_poly.pdbx_strand_id
1 'polypeptide(L)' 'MSHCECGRALKGGRRRTGCVECGRLVCRACAIAVRAVTYCRWCARAASPTRVIAGRR' A
#
# COMPACT_ATOMS: atom_id res chain seq x y z
N MET A 1 -7.85 16.26 -3.43
CA MET A 1 -7.95 15.19 -2.41
C MET A 1 -7.20 13.97 -2.92
N SER A 2 -6.23 13.44 -2.18
CA SER A 2 -5.56 12.19 -2.56
C SER A 2 -6.45 11.01 -2.13
N HIS A 3 -6.78 10.10 -3.04
CA HIS A 3 -7.55 8.90 -2.72
C HIS A 3 -6.62 7.68 -2.78
N CYS A 4 -6.80 6.75 -1.83
CA CYS A 4 -6.17 5.45 -1.91
C CYS A 4 -6.81 4.62 -3.03
N GLU A 5 -6.11 3.63 -3.56
CA GLU A 5 -6.63 2.70 -4.57
C GLU A 5 -7.91 1.96 -4.13
N CYS A 6 -8.14 1.82 -2.82
CA CYS A 6 -9.36 1.24 -2.26
C CYS A 6 -10.54 2.22 -2.20
N GLY A 7 -10.41 3.42 -2.77
CA GLY A 7 -11.44 4.46 -2.77
C GLY A 7 -11.52 5.30 -1.49
N ARG A 8 -10.78 4.95 -0.43
CA ARG A 8 -10.73 5.79 0.79
C ARG A 8 -10.04 7.12 0.51
N ALA A 9 -10.71 8.21 0.85
CA ALA A 9 -10.11 9.53 0.91
C ALA A 9 -8.99 9.55 1.96
N LEU A 10 -7.77 9.92 1.53
CA LEU A 10 -6.64 10.12 2.42
C LEU A 10 -6.77 11.52 3.01
N LYS A 11 -7.54 11.67 4.10
CA LYS A 11 -7.61 12.94 4.83
C LYS A 11 -6.22 13.29 5.35
N GLY A 12 -5.79 14.52 5.09
CA GLY A 12 -4.41 14.98 5.12
C GLY A 12 -3.68 15.02 6.47
N GLY A 13 -4.04 14.23 7.47
CA GLY A 13 -3.42 14.24 8.80
C GLY A 13 -2.27 13.24 8.94
N ARG A 14 -1.02 13.74 8.91
CA ARG A 14 0.26 13.25 9.50
C ARG A 14 0.67 11.76 9.49
N ARG A 15 -0.13 10.82 9.01
CA ARG A 15 0.16 9.37 9.02
C ARG A 15 -0.06 8.75 7.65
N ARG A 16 0.45 9.41 6.61
CA ARG A 16 0.41 8.88 5.25
C ARG A 16 1.65 8.01 5.08
N THR A 17 1.45 6.74 4.80
CA THR A 17 2.55 5.83 4.46
C THR A 17 2.67 5.82 2.94
N GLY A 18 3.81 6.26 2.43
CA GLY A 18 4.11 6.23 1.00
C GLY A 18 4.69 4.89 0.59
N CYS A 19 4.33 4.40 -0.60
CA CYS A 19 5.05 3.29 -1.21
C CYS A 19 6.50 3.71 -1.48
N VAL A 20 7.47 2.92 -1.03
CA VAL A 20 8.90 3.18 -1.27
C VAL A 20 9.26 3.10 -2.76
N GLU A 21 8.58 2.25 -3.54
CA GLU A 21 8.89 2.03 -4.96
C GLU A 21 8.33 3.12 -5.87
N CYS A 22 7.06 3.50 -5.66
CA CYS A 22 6.34 4.38 -6.59
C CYS A 22 5.90 5.70 -5.96
N GLY A 23 6.21 5.94 -4.69
CA GLY A 23 5.83 7.15 -3.95
C GLY A 23 4.32 7.27 -3.68
N ARG A 24 3.49 6.34 -4.16
CA ARG A 24 2.03 6.43 -4.03
C ARG A 24 1.62 6.40 -2.57
N LEU A 25 0.79 7.37 -2.17
CA LEU A 25 0.20 7.40 -0.84
C LEU A 25 -0.86 6.30 -0.73
N VAL A 26 -0.71 5.47 0.31
CA VAL A 26 -1.66 4.41 0.62
C VAL A 26 -2.23 4.60 2.02
N CYS A 27 -3.48 4.18 2.22
CA CYS A 27 -4.05 4.15 3.56
C CYS A 27 -3.41 3.02 4.35
N ARG A 28 -3.46 3.08 5.69
CA ARG A 28 -2.90 2.03 6.56
C ARG A 28 -3.42 0.61 6.25
N ALA A 29 -4.64 0.49 5.73
CA ALA A 29 -5.21 -0.80 5.35
C ALA A 29 -4.66 -1.34 4.02
N CYS A 30 -4.19 -0.47 3.12
CA CYS A 30 -3.59 -0.85 1.83
C CYS A 30 -2.06 -0.78 1.86
N ALA A 31 -1.49 -0.21 2.91
CA ALA A 31 -0.06 -0.19 3.18
C ALA A 31 0.39 -1.60 3.57
N ILE A 32 1.32 -2.15 2.80
CA ILE A 32 1.95 -3.45 3.09
C ILE A 32 3.34 -3.15 3.62
N ALA A 33 3.57 -3.44 4.90
CA ALA A 33 4.87 -3.27 5.53
C ALA A 33 5.72 -4.54 5.34
N VAL A 34 6.90 -4.41 4.74
CA VAL A 34 7.86 -5.50 4.57
C VAL A 34 9.22 -5.00 5.06
N ARG A 35 9.84 -5.70 6.02
CA ARG A 35 11.19 -5.39 6.54
C ARG A 35 11.42 -3.89 6.82
N ALA A 36 10.44 -3.23 7.46
CA ALA A 36 10.42 -1.80 7.82
C ALA A 36 10.15 -0.77 6.70
N VAL A 37 10.01 -1.18 5.44
CA VAL A 37 9.53 -0.30 4.36
C VAL A 37 8.07 -0.55 4.04
N THR A 38 7.39 0.47 3.51
CA THR A 38 5.99 0.36 3.11
C THR A 38 5.86 0.31 1.60
N TYR A 39 5.06 -0.63 1.13
CA TYR A 39 4.71 -0.80 -0.27
C TYR A 39 3.20 -0.57 -0.47
N CYS A 40 2.81 -0.15 -1.67
CA CYS A 40 1.43 -0.25 -2.11
C CYS A 40 1.11 -1.69 -2.54
N ARG A 41 -0.18 -2.02 -2.68
CA ARG A 41 -0.63 -3.37 -3.05
C ARG A 41 -0.01 -3.86 -4.37
N TRP A 42 0.16 -2.96 -5.33
CA TRP A 42 0.72 -3.28 -6.65
C TRP A 42 2.21 -3.59 -6.58
N CYS A 43 2.99 -2.68 -5.98
CA CYS A 43 4.43 -2.87 -5.84
C CYS A 43 4.77 -4.04 -4.92
N ALA A 44 4.00 -4.26 -3.86
CA ALA A 44 4.16 -5.44 -3.02
C ALA A 44 3.92 -6.73 -3.81
N ARG A 45 2.87 -6.80 -4.64
CA ARG A 45 2.59 -7.94 -5.52
C ARG A 45 3.71 -8.19 -6.53
N ALA A 46 4.25 -7.12 -7.14
CA ALA A 46 5.36 -7.22 -8.08
C ALA A 46 6.66 -7.67 -7.39
N ALA A 47 6.93 -7.17 -6.17
CA ALA A 47 8.11 -7.51 -5.38
C ALA A 47 8.08 -8.94 -4.81
N SER A 48 6.90 -9.54 -4.70
CA SER A 48 6.73 -10.93 -4.27
C SER A 48 6.27 -11.83 -5.42
N PRO A 49 7.16 -12.29 -6.31
CA PRO A 49 6.79 -13.28 -7.32
C PRO A 49 6.39 -14.65 -6.74
N THR A 50 6.41 -14.85 -5.40
CA THR A 50 6.30 -16.21 -4.82
C THR A 50 5.22 -16.44 -3.76
N ARG A 51 4.49 -15.46 -3.21
CA ARG A 51 3.59 -15.72 -2.04
C ARG A 51 2.35 -14.82 -1.87
N VAL A 52 1.71 -14.34 -2.94
CA VAL A 52 0.38 -13.67 -2.82
C VAL A 52 -0.75 -14.60 -3.29
N ILE A 53 -0.77 -15.81 -2.74
CA ILE A 53 -2.02 -16.57 -2.58
C ILE A 53 -2.50 -16.28 -1.15
N ALA A 54 -2.98 -15.07 -0.91
CA ALA A 54 -3.67 -14.74 0.33
C ALA A 54 -5.01 -14.10 -0.02
N GLY A 55 -6.05 -14.94 0.04
CA GLY A 55 -7.43 -14.51 0.26
C GLY A 55 -8.22 -14.10 -0.98
N ARG A 56 -8.63 -15.09 -1.77
CA ARG A 56 -9.90 -15.03 -2.51
C ARG A 56 -10.95 -15.67 -1.59
N ARG A 57 -11.81 -14.86 -0.97
CA ARG A 57 -13.14 -15.22 -0.49
C ARG A 57 -13.96 -13.95 -0.42
#